data_AF-A0A2H5XFT2-F1
#
_entry.id   AF-A0A2H5XFT2-F1
#
_cell.length_a   1.000
_cell.length_b   1.000
_cell.length_c   1.000
_cell.angle_alpha   90.00
_cell.angle_beta   90.00
_cell.angle_gamma   90.00
#
_symmetry.space_group_name_H-M   'P 1'
#
loop_
_entity.id
_entity.type
_entity.pdbx_description
1 polymer ?
#
loop_
_entity_poly.entity_id
_entity_poly.type
_entity_poly.pdbx_seq_one_letter_code
_entity_poly.pdbx_strand_id
1 'polypeptide(L)'
;MSALQELHAVVLSFEGGVFEGPPEVSEDEREGLRRVGLTLWRSRKHSQTIMLHAYAALFGIPAFVREAHQRQPGRFSTDILYHAVQNTASNMWQAFYFDFDDCDRPVPRSTTPLTGVLNVLHGPHPTPSIPRRARISDLAMAFFVFQIIRAVEFLAERADSADPVLFDLHYRHLARLVQRAGYRFPNDRERVEQLCATVDARLAGVDAETVTCWANLFKVAQRLGITLAPHQIAAFLLPCEREHFRLVMADMAVVASSADETVVNARL
;
A
#
# COMPACT_ATOMS: atom_id res chain seq x y z
N MET A 1 23.97 7.89 14.45
CA MET A 1 22.99 6.89 13.94
C MET A 1 22.22 7.58 12.82
N SER A 2 21.96 6.93 11.69
CA SER A 2 21.18 7.56 10.61
C SER A 2 19.69 7.63 10.99
N ALA A 3 18.94 8.56 10.38
CA ALA A 3 17.49 8.67 10.61
C ALA A 3 16.74 7.34 10.36
N LEU A 4 17.16 6.60 9.33
CA LEU A 4 16.61 5.29 9.00
C LEU A 4 16.88 4.26 10.12
N GLN A 5 18.09 4.24 10.69
CA GLN A 5 18.43 3.34 11.81
C GLN A 5 17.62 3.65 13.09
N GLU A 6 17.42 4.94 13.39
CA GLU A 6 16.57 5.35 14.51
C GLU A 6 15.12 4.90 14.35
N LEU A 7 14.56 5.07 13.14
CA LEU A 7 13.20 4.64 12.83
C LEU A 7 13.04 3.11 12.89
N HIS A 8 14.06 2.35 12.46
CA HIS A 8 14.07 0.90 12.66
C HIS A 8 14.03 0.55 14.15
N ALA A 9 14.82 1.23 14.99
CA ALA A 9 14.81 0.99 16.43
C ALA A 9 13.44 1.28 17.07
N VAL A 10 12.72 2.30 16.61
CA VAL A 10 11.35 2.59 17.05
C VAL A 10 10.43 1.43 16.71
N VAL A 11 10.46 0.91 15.48
CA VAL A 11 9.60 -0.21 15.06
C VAL A 11 9.93 -1.50 15.81
N LEU A 12 11.18 -1.66 16.27
CA LEU A 12 11.53 -2.77 17.15
C LEU A 12 10.81 -2.69 18.52
N SER A 13 10.25 -1.55 18.91
CA SER A 13 9.42 -1.45 20.13
C SER A 13 7.94 -1.84 19.93
N PHE A 14 7.54 -2.20 18.71
CA PHE A 14 6.16 -2.60 18.41
C PHE A 14 5.94 -4.11 18.62
N GLU A 15 4.68 -4.45 18.80
CA GLU A 15 4.17 -5.81 18.97
C GLU A 15 4.34 -6.65 17.69
N GLY A 16 4.40 -7.97 17.85
CA GLY A 16 4.55 -8.93 16.74
C GLY A 16 5.98 -9.40 16.50
N GLY A 17 6.28 -9.81 15.27
CA GLY A 17 7.58 -10.35 14.89
C GLY A 17 7.71 -11.87 14.87
N VAL A 18 6.62 -12.59 15.19
CA VAL A 18 6.54 -14.06 15.11
C VAL A 18 5.41 -14.44 14.14
N PHE A 19 5.69 -15.39 13.25
CA PHE A 19 4.67 -15.90 12.32
C PHE A 19 3.79 -16.92 13.04
N GLU A 20 2.47 -16.67 13.04
CA GLU A 20 1.47 -17.50 13.72
C GLU A 20 0.37 -18.00 12.78
N GLY A 21 0.46 -17.69 11.48
CA GLY A 21 -0.59 -18.01 10.52
C GLY A 21 -1.83 -17.10 10.66
N PRO A 22 -2.93 -17.38 9.97
CA PRO A 22 -4.09 -16.51 10.02
C PRO A 22 -4.79 -16.59 11.39
N PRO A 23 -5.49 -15.53 11.84
CA PRO A 23 -6.19 -15.54 13.11
C PRO A 23 -7.40 -16.47 13.09
N GLU A 24 -7.64 -17.18 14.19
CA GLU A 24 -8.95 -17.77 14.47
C GLU A 24 -9.92 -16.66 14.87
N VAL A 25 -11.09 -16.64 14.24
CA VAL A 25 -12.16 -15.66 14.48
C VAL A 25 -13.49 -16.37 14.65
N SER A 26 -14.34 -15.84 15.52
CA SER A 26 -15.72 -16.31 15.66
C SER A 26 -16.56 -16.00 14.41
N GLU A 27 -17.73 -16.62 14.25
CA GLU A 27 -18.65 -16.29 13.15
C GLU A 27 -19.12 -14.83 13.22
N ASP A 28 -19.41 -14.33 14.43
CA ASP A 28 -19.85 -12.95 14.64
C ASP A 28 -18.75 -11.94 14.27
N GLU A 29 -17.50 -12.22 14.68
CA GLU A 29 -16.33 -11.41 14.30
C GLU A 29 -16.14 -11.44 12.78
N ARG A 30 -16.26 -12.62 12.15
CA ARG A 30 -16.14 -12.78 10.69
C ARG A 30 -17.18 -11.95 9.95
N GLU A 31 -18.43 -11.95 10.40
CA GLU A 31 -19.48 -11.16 9.78
C GLU A 31 -19.27 -9.65 9.97
N GLY A 32 -18.73 -9.25 11.13
CA GLY A 32 -18.25 -7.88 11.36
C GLY A 32 -17.18 -7.48 10.34
N LEU A 33 -16.18 -8.35 10.10
CA LEU A 33 -15.12 -8.11 9.13
C LEU A 33 -15.63 -8.08 7.69
N ARG A 34 -16.61 -8.91 7.34
CA ARG A 34 -17.25 -8.84 6.02
C ARG A 34 -17.96 -7.51 5.79
N ARG A 35 -18.62 -6.97 6.82
CA ARG A 35 -19.23 -5.65 6.76
C ARG A 35 -18.20 -4.55 6.49
N VAL A 36 -17.04 -4.63 7.14
CA VAL A 36 -15.89 -3.74 6.86
C VAL A 36 -15.47 -3.88 5.39
N GLY A 37 -15.29 -5.10 4.89
CA GLY A 37 -14.95 -5.37 3.48
C GLY A 37 -15.95 -4.75 2.49
N LEU A 38 -17.24 -5.04 2.64
CA LEU A 38 -18.26 -4.52 1.73
C LEU A 38 -18.42 -2.99 1.78
N THR A 39 -18.26 -2.38 2.96
CA THR A 39 -18.48 -0.94 3.15
C THR A 39 -17.27 -0.12 2.73
N LEU A 40 -16.09 -0.52 3.18
CA LEU A 40 -14.85 0.25 2.99
C LEU A 40 -14.10 -0.14 1.72
N TRP A 41 -14.03 -1.44 1.39
CA TRP A 41 -13.30 -1.92 0.21
C TRP A 41 -14.16 -1.96 -1.05
N ARG A 42 -15.49 -2.05 -0.89
CA ARG A 42 -16.57 -1.85 -1.87
C ARG A 42 -16.54 -2.76 -3.10
N SER A 43 -15.54 -2.61 -3.96
CA SER A 43 -15.36 -3.40 -5.18
C SER A 43 -13.88 -3.63 -5.49
N ARG A 44 -13.59 -4.59 -6.38
CA ARG A 44 -12.23 -4.86 -6.87
C ARG A 44 -11.53 -3.59 -7.38
N LYS A 45 -12.22 -2.79 -8.20
CA LYS A 45 -11.69 -1.56 -8.78
C LYS A 45 -11.42 -0.49 -7.71
N HIS A 46 -12.30 -0.37 -6.72
CA HIS A 46 -12.09 0.54 -5.60
C HIS A 46 -10.88 0.12 -4.75
N SER A 47 -10.72 -1.18 -4.52
CA SER A 47 -9.57 -1.73 -3.79
C SER A 47 -8.24 -1.51 -4.52
N GLN A 48 -8.24 -1.61 -5.85
CA GLN A 48 -7.08 -1.24 -6.66
C GLN A 48 -6.78 0.26 -6.56
N THR A 49 -7.81 1.11 -6.46
CA THR A 49 -7.64 2.56 -6.23
C THR A 49 -7.02 2.83 -4.86
N ILE A 50 -7.44 2.14 -3.81
CA ILE A 50 -6.81 2.18 -2.48
C ILE A 50 -5.33 1.81 -2.59
N MET A 51 -5.00 0.72 -3.29
CA MET A 51 -3.61 0.29 -3.48
C MET A 51 -2.77 1.32 -4.23
N LEU A 52 -3.31 1.98 -5.26
CA LEU A 52 -2.60 3.04 -5.97
C LEU A 52 -2.27 4.22 -5.05
N HIS A 53 -3.17 4.61 -4.14
CA HIS A 53 -2.86 5.65 -3.16
C HIS A 53 -1.74 5.19 -2.20
N ALA A 54 -1.86 3.99 -1.63
CA ALA A 54 -0.85 3.45 -0.71
C ALA A 54 0.54 3.32 -1.35
N TYR A 55 0.62 2.85 -2.61
CA TYR A 55 1.90 2.80 -3.34
C TYR A 55 2.44 4.19 -3.66
N ALA A 56 1.59 5.17 -3.96
CA ALA A 56 2.04 6.53 -4.21
C ALA A 56 2.76 7.14 -2.99
N ALA A 57 2.29 6.86 -1.77
CA ALA A 57 2.99 7.24 -0.55
C ALA A 57 4.32 6.50 -0.41
N LEU A 58 4.32 5.17 -0.58
CA LEU A 58 5.57 4.38 -0.54
C LEU A 58 6.66 4.94 -1.47
N PHE A 59 6.29 5.41 -2.66
CA PHE A 59 7.20 6.00 -3.64
C PHE A 59 7.77 7.35 -3.23
N GLY A 60 7.12 8.06 -2.30
CA GLY A 60 7.65 9.29 -1.71
C GLY A 60 8.80 9.06 -0.73
N ILE A 61 9.12 7.81 -0.39
CA ILE A 61 10.21 7.45 0.52
C ILE A 61 11.31 6.68 -0.23
N PRO A 62 12.35 7.38 -0.74
CA PRO A 62 13.44 6.79 -1.53
C PRO A 62 14.11 5.56 -0.89
N ALA A 63 14.26 5.57 0.45
CA ALA A 63 14.85 4.45 1.17
C ALA A 63 14.06 3.14 0.99
N PHE A 64 12.72 3.21 0.97
CA PHE A 64 11.87 2.04 0.79
C PHE A 64 11.83 1.57 -0.66
N VAL A 65 11.92 2.51 -1.61
CA VAL A 65 12.03 2.17 -3.05
C VAL A 65 13.31 1.38 -3.31
N ARG A 66 14.45 1.86 -2.82
CA ARG A 66 15.73 1.16 -2.95
C ARG A 66 15.73 -0.20 -2.28
N GLU A 67 15.14 -0.31 -1.08
CA GLU A 67 15.01 -1.59 -0.38
C GLU A 67 14.20 -2.59 -1.22
N ALA A 68 13.08 -2.16 -1.81
CA ALA A 68 12.27 -3.00 -2.67
C ALA A 68 13.01 -3.44 -3.95
N HIS A 69 13.79 -2.55 -4.57
CA HIS A 69 14.62 -2.88 -5.74
C HIS A 69 15.77 -3.83 -5.42
N GLN A 70 16.41 -3.68 -4.26
CA GLN A 70 17.44 -4.63 -3.80
C GLN A 70 16.88 -6.05 -3.64
N ARG A 71 15.61 -6.17 -3.23
CA ARG A 71 14.93 -7.47 -3.11
C ARG A 71 14.48 -8.03 -4.45
N GLN A 72 13.99 -7.18 -5.33
CA GLN A 72 13.55 -7.54 -6.67
C GLN A 72 13.83 -6.38 -7.63
N PRO A 73 14.90 -6.48 -8.46
CA PRO A 73 15.18 -5.47 -9.46
C PRO A 73 13.95 -5.22 -10.34
N GLY A 74 13.61 -3.94 -10.55
CA GLY A 74 12.44 -3.55 -11.32
C GLY A 74 11.08 -3.84 -10.67
N ARG A 75 11.01 -4.05 -9.34
CA ARG A 75 9.76 -4.27 -8.57
C ARG A 75 8.65 -3.28 -8.92
N PHE A 76 8.99 -2.04 -9.28
CA PHE A 76 8.05 -0.99 -9.64
C PHE A 76 8.05 -0.61 -11.12
N SER A 77 8.52 -1.52 -11.98
CA SER A 77 8.19 -1.48 -13.41
C SER A 77 6.67 -1.60 -13.61
N THR A 78 6.15 -1.06 -14.70
CA THR A 78 4.71 -1.04 -14.99
C THR A 78 4.06 -2.43 -14.89
N ASP A 79 4.70 -3.48 -15.40
CA ASP A 79 4.13 -4.84 -15.36
C ASP A 79 4.12 -5.43 -13.95
N ILE A 80 5.24 -5.31 -13.22
CA ILE A 80 5.34 -5.87 -11.87
C ILE A 80 4.44 -5.09 -10.91
N LEU A 81 4.39 -3.77 -11.02
CA LEU A 81 3.51 -2.92 -10.22
C LEU A 81 2.03 -3.20 -10.51
N TYR A 82 1.65 -3.40 -11.78
CA TYR A 82 0.29 -3.79 -12.16
C TYR A 82 -0.15 -5.06 -11.42
N HIS A 83 0.66 -6.12 -11.47
CA HIS A 83 0.36 -7.36 -10.74
C HIS A 83 0.42 -7.18 -9.24
N ALA A 84 1.32 -6.36 -8.71
CA ALA A 84 1.40 -6.08 -7.28
C ALA A 84 0.14 -5.37 -6.77
N VAL A 85 -0.39 -4.39 -7.50
CA VAL A 85 -1.65 -3.70 -7.19
C VAL A 85 -2.82 -4.70 -7.19
N GLN A 86 -2.95 -5.52 -8.25
CA GLN A 86 -4.03 -6.49 -8.35
C GLN A 86 -3.98 -7.55 -7.25
N ASN A 87 -2.80 -8.12 -7.01
CA ASN A 87 -2.61 -9.18 -6.02
C ASN A 87 -2.83 -8.65 -4.60
N THR A 88 -2.28 -7.47 -4.27
CA THR A 88 -2.48 -6.87 -2.94
C THR A 88 -3.94 -6.51 -2.72
N ALA A 89 -4.64 -5.96 -3.72
CA ALA A 89 -6.07 -5.69 -3.61
C ALA A 89 -6.89 -6.98 -3.41
N SER A 90 -6.63 -8.04 -4.19
CA SER A 90 -7.31 -9.34 -4.08
C SER A 90 -7.08 -9.97 -2.70
N ASN A 91 -5.84 -9.92 -2.23
CA ASN A 91 -5.45 -10.37 -0.91
C ASN A 91 -6.21 -9.66 0.21
N MET A 92 -6.44 -8.34 0.10
CA MET A 92 -7.22 -7.62 1.09
C MET A 92 -8.67 -8.11 1.12
N TRP A 93 -9.29 -8.44 -0.01
CA TRP A 93 -10.63 -9.06 0.00
C TRP A 93 -10.67 -10.40 0.71
N GLN A 94 -9.64 -11.24 0.52
CA GLN A 94 -9.53 -12.49 1.26
C GLN A 94 -9.39 -12.22 2.77
N ALA A 95 -8.65 -11.18 3.16
CA ALA A 95 -8.51 -10.74 4.54
C ALA A 95 -9.85 -10.42 5.20
N PHE A 96 -10.81 -9.91 4.41
CA PHE A 96 -12.18 -9.62 4.83
C PHE A 96 -13.18 -10.71 4.42
N TYR A 97 -12.71 -11.95 4.21
CA TYR A 97 -13.52 -13.16 3.98
C TYR A 97 -14.36 -13.14 2.69
N PHE A 98 -13.79 -12.62 1.61
CA PHE A 98 -14.37 -12.67 0.28
C PHE A 98 -13.38 -13.19 -0.77
N ASP A 99 -13.92 -13.94 -1.73
CA ASP A 99 -13.35 -14.07 -3.07
C ASP A 99 -14.17 -13.21 -4.04
N PHE A 100 -13.88 -13.34 -5.33
CA PHE A 100 -14.68 -12.75 -6.39
C PHE A 100 -15.07 -13.82 -7.40
N ASP A 101 -16.27 -13.71 -7.94
CA ASP A 101 -16.68 -14.50 -9.10
C ASP A 101 -16.17 -13.90 -10.43
N ASP A 102 -16.51 -14.56 -11.54
CA ASP A 102 -16.15 -14.14 -12.91
C ASP A 102 -16.77 -12.79 -13.31
N CYS A 103 -17.73 -12.28 -12.54
CA CYS A 103 -18.41 -11.00 -12.75
C CYS A 103 -17.93 -9.92 -11.78
N ASP A 104 -16.79 -10.10 -11.11
CA ASP A 104 -16.23 -9.18 -10.11
C ASP A 104 -17.13 -8.94 -8.89
N ARG A 105 -18.05 -9.87 -8.58
CA ARG A 105 -18.91 -9.75 -7.40
C ARG A 105 -18.25 -10.43 -6.19
N PRO A 106 -18.26 -9.79 -5.00
CA PRO A 106 -17.68 -10.38 -3.81
C PRO A 106 -18.50 -11.61 -3.36
N VAL A 107 -17.84 -12.74 -3.17
CA VAL A 107 -18.44 -14.00 -2.75
C VAL A 107 -17.93 -14.35 -1.34
N PRO A 108 -18.81 -14.47 -0.33
CA PRO A 108 -18.40 -14.80 1.03
C PRO A 108 -17.66 -16.14 1.10
N ARG A 109 -16.57 -16.18 1.87
CA ARG A 109 -15.84 -17.41 2.18
C ARG A 109 -16.06 -17.88 3.60
N SER A 110 -16.16 -19.19 3.78
CA SER A 110 -16.21 -19.85 5.09
C SER A 110 -14.83 -20.25 5.64
N THR A 111 -13.81 -20.31 4.77
CA THR A 111 -12.46 -20.73 5.15
C THR A 111 -11.60 -19.54 5.56
N THR A 112 -10.71 -19.77 6.52
CA THR A 112 -9.73 -18.81 7.00
C THR A 112 -8.92 -18.26 5.82
N PRO A 113 -8.69 -16.93 5.72
CA PRO A 113 -7.85 -16.37 4.67
C PRO A 113 -6.55 -17.15 4.60
N LEU A 114 -6.13 -17.53 3.38
CA LEU A 114 -4.76 -17.95 3.20
C LEU A 114 -3.90 -16.80 3.72
N THR A 115 -2.85 -17.12 4.48
CA THR A 115 -1.77 -16.16 4.80
C THR A 115 -1.20 -15.46 3.55
N GLY A 116 -1.54 -16.00 2.37
CA GLY A 116 -1.94 -15.29 1.15
C GLY A 116 -2.04 -13.77 1.22
N VAL A 117 -2.86 -13.23 2.14
CA VAL A 117 -3.07 -11.78 2.32
C VAL A 117 -1.76 -10.99 2.37
N LEU A 118 -0.73 -11.58 2.99
CA LEU A 118 0.60 -11.01 3.13
C LEU A 118 1.68 -11.82 2.39
N ASN A 119 1.34 -12.90 1.65
CA ASN A 119 2.28 -13.62 0.75
C ASN A 119 2.75 -12.75 -0.45
N VAL A 120 2.19 -11.56 -0.67
CA VAL A 120 2.77 -10.57 -1.60
C VAL A 120 3.96 -9.84 -0.96
N LEU A 121 4.05 -9.87 0.37
CA LEU A 121 5.06 -9.17 1.18
C LEU A 121 6.08 -10.15 1.81
N HIS A 122 5.64 -11.35 2.16
CA HIS A 122 6.48 -12.50 2.40
C HIS A 122 6.88 -13.11 1.06
N GLY A 123 8.12 -13.56 0.92
CA GLY A 123 8.38 -14.64 -0.04
C GLY A 123 7.47 -15.84 0.29
N PRO A 124 7.41 -16.88 -0.58
CA PRO A 124 6.71 -18.11 -0.22
C PRO A 124 7.17 -18.59 1.17
N HIS A 125 6.30 -19.31 1.87
CA HIS A 125 6.58 -19.96 3.15
C HIS A 125 8.05 -20.45 3.20
N PRO A 126 8.72 -20.39 4.36
CA PRO A 126 9.96 -21.12 4.53
C PRO A 126 9.68 -22.63 4.38
N THR A 127 9.69 -23.12 3.15
CA THR A 127 9.95 -24.53 2.89
C THR A 127 11.39 -24.76 3.32
N PRO A 128 11.67 -25.82 4.11
CA PRO A 128 13.01 -26.10 4.61
C PRO A 128 14.10 -26.13 3.53
N SER A 129 13.71 -26.36 2.28
CA SER A 129 14.57 -26.50 1.10
C SER A 129 14.75 -25.24 0.25
N ILE A 130 14.03 -24.13 0.52
CA ILE A 130 14.15 -22.89 -0.27
C ILE A 130 14.81 -21.80 0.58
N PRO A 131 15.92 -21.19 0.11
CA PRO A 131 16.54 -20.10 0.84
C PRO A 131 15.53 -18.97 1.07
N ARG A 132 15.47 -18.47 2.32
CA ARG A 132 14.54 -17.40 2.72
C ARG A 132 14.73 -16.21 1.77
N ARG A 133 13.71 -15.88 0.97
CA ARG A 133 13.68 -14.58 0.28
C ARG A 133 13.78 -13.50 1.35
N ALA A 134 14.67 -12.52 1.14
CA ALA A 134 14.75 -11.36 2.00
C ALA A 134 13.35 -10.74 2.13
N ARG A 135 12.85 -10.60 3.36
CA ARG A 135 11.59 -9.89 3.65
C ARG A 135 11.82 -8.38 3.55
N ILE A 136 10.76 -7.61 3.31
CA ILE A 136 10.87 -6.15 3.49
C ILE A 136 11.10 -5.88 4.98
N SER A 137 11.68 -4.75 5.33
CA SER A 137 11.90 -4.35 6.70
C SER A 137 10.59 -4.10 7.43
N ASP A 138 10.57 -4.30 8.75
CA ASP A 138 9.40 -4.02 9.59
C ASP A 138 8.98 -2.54 9.46
N LEU A 139 9.93 -1.63 9.24
CA LEU A 139 9.67 -0.21 9.06
C LEU A 139 8.91 0.09 7.76
N ALA A 140 9.41 -0.41 6.62
CA ALA A 140 8.74 -0.22 5.35
C ALA A 140 7.36 -0.91 5.34
N MET A 141 7.24 -2.06 6.02
CA MET A 141 5.96 -2.75 6.18
C MET A 141 4.95 -1.92 6.98
N ALA A 142 5.35 -1.49 8.19
CA ALA A 142 4.48 -0.73 9.07
C ALA A 142 4.02 0.57 8.40
N PHE A 143 4.94 1.25 7.71
CA PHE A 143 4.59 2.40 6.90
C PHE A 143 3.56 2.05 5.82
N PHE A 144 3.85 1.06 4.96
CA PHE A 144 2.98 0.72 3.83
C PHE A 144 1.58 0.28 4.25
N VAL A 145 1.46 -0.59 5.27
CA VAL A 145 0.17 -1.04 5.80
C VAL A 145 -0.62 0.15 6.34
N PHE A 146 0.04 1.07 7.05
CA PHE A 146 -0.65 2.25 7.54
C PHE A 146 -1.13 3.17 6.40
N GLN A 147 -0.38 3.27 5.30
CA GLN A 147 -0.87 3.98 4.12
C GLN A 147 -2.07 3.29 3.45
N ILE A 148 -2.18 1.96 3.52
CA ILE A 148 -3.41 1.25 3.09
C ILE A 148 -4.59 1.67 3.97
N ILE A 149 -4.41 1.70 5.30
CA ILE A 149 -5.45 2.14 6.25
C ILE A 149 -5.87 3.58 5.95
N ARG A 150 -4.92 4.50 5.84
CA ARG A 150 -5.20 5.90 5.49
C ARG A 150 -5.90 6.05 4.14
N ALA A 151 -5.53 5.24 3.14
CA ALA A 151 -6.13 5.31 1.82
C ALA A 151 -7.60 4.86 1.82
N VAL A 152 -7.92 3.83 2.59
CA VAL A 152 -9.31 3.39 2.82
C VAL A 152 -10.13 4.52 3.43
N GLU A 153 -9.63 5.12 4.51
CA GLU A 153 -10.33 6.19 5.24
C GLU A 153 -10.51 7.44 4.39
N PHE A 154 -9.43 7.90 3.74
CA PHE A 154 -9.46 9.05 2.84
C PHE A 154 -10.50 8.89 1.73
N LEU A 155 -10.62 7.70 1.14
CA LEU A 155 -11.58 7.45 0.08
C LEU A 155 -13.01 7.27 0.61
N ALA A 156 -13.18 6.71 1.81
CA ALA A 156 -14.49 6.58 2.47
C ALA A 156 -15.08 7.94 2.86
N GLU A 157 -14.26 8.84 3.43
CA GLU A 157 -14.66 10.21 3.76
C GLU A 157 -15.15 10.99 2.53
N ARG A 158 -14.44 10.85 1.40
CA ARG A 158 -14.83 11.51 0.14
C ARG A 158 -16.08 10.94 -0.49
N ALA A 159 -16.47 9.73 -0.11
CA ALA A 159 -17.64 9.04 -0.62
C ALA A 159 -18.79 8.99 0.38
N ASP A 160 -18.73 9.85 1.42
CA ASP A 160 -19.73 9.99 2.48
C ASP A 160 -20.11 8.67 3.15
N SER A 161 -19.12 7.80 3.34
CA SER A 161 -19.26 6.51 4.02
C SER A 161 -18.26 6.35 5.16
N ALA A 162 -17.86 7.46 5.77
CA ALA A 162 -16.98 7.43 6.93
C ALA A 162 -17.75 6.90 8.15
N ASP A 163 -17.23 5.82 8.73
CA ASP A 163 -17.74 5.25 9.96
C ASP A 163 -16.55 4.96 10.88
N PRO A 164 -16.37 5.76 11.95
CA PRO A 164 -15.25 5.59 12.89
C PRO A 164 -15.19 4.20 13.52
N VAL A 165 -16.34 3.53 13.70
CA VAL A 165 -16.39 2.17 14.26
C VAL A 165 -15.82 1.18 13.24
N LEU A 166 -16.17 1.33 11.96
CA LEU A 166 -15.61 0.49 10.90
C LEU A 166 -14.11 0.76 10.69
N PHE A 167 -13.66 2.01 10.85
CA PHE A 167 -12.23 2.36 10.76
C PHE A 167 -11.41 1.71 11.88
N ASP A 168 -11.92 1.73 13.11
CA ASP A 168 -11.28 1.08 14.25
C ASP A 168 -11.22 -0.45 14.08
N LEU A 169 -12.33 -1.07 13.63
CA LEU A 169 -12.35 -2.51 13.30
C LEU A 169 -11.36 -2.86 12.18
N HIS A 170 -11.32 -2.04 11.12
CA HIS A 170 -10.41 -2.20 10.00
C HIS A 170 -8.94 -2.13 10.46
N TYR A 171 -8.60 -1.12 11.26
CA TYR A 171 -7.27 -0.93 11.82
C TYR A 171 -6.83 -2.14 12.65
N ARG A 172 -7.64 -2.55 13.64
CA ARG A 172 -7.30 -3.66 14.54
C ARG A 172 -7.13 -4.98 13.79
N HIS A 173 -7.98 -5.23 12.79
CA HIS A 173 -7.87 -6.44 11.97
C HIS A 173 -6.58 -6.47 11.16
N LEU A 174 -6.24 -5.37 10.47
CA LEU A 174 -5.00 -5.30 9.71
C LEU A 174 -3.76 -5.36 10.62
N ALA A 175 -3.79 -4.70 11.79
CA ALA A 175 -2.72 -4.81 12.79
C ALA A 175 -2.50 -6.27 13.21
N ARG A 176 -3.58 -6.99 13.57
CA ARG A 176 -3.53 -8.42 13.93
C ARG A 176 -2.98 -9.28 12.81
N LEU A 177 -3.40 -9.04 11.56
CA LEU A 177 -2.90 -9.80 10.41
C LEU A 177 -1.41 -9.58 10.17
N VAL A 178 -0.94 -8.33 10.26
CA VAL A 178 0.48 -7.98 10.06
C VAL A 178 1.36 -8.57 11.15
N GLN A 179 0.93 -8.48 12.41
CA GLN A 179 1.62 -9.08 13.55
C GLN A 179 1.76 -10.60 13.38
N ARG A 180 0.67 -11.29 13.03
CA ARG A 180 0.67 -12.75 12.84
C ARG A 180 1.40 -13.22 11.59
N ALA A 181 1.65 -12.32 10.65
CA ALA A 181 2.55 -12.57 9.53
C ALA A 181 4.04 -12.45 9.95
N GLY A 182 4.31 -12.01 11.18
CA GLY A 182 5.66 -11.91 11.72
C GLY A 182 6.34 -10.57 11.44
N TYR A 183 5.56 -9.54 11.12
CA TYR A 183 6.02 -8.16 11.13
C TYR A 183 5.72 -7.49 12.48
N ARG A 184 6.43 -6.42 12.78
CA ARG A 184 6.12 -5.56 13.93
C ARG A 184 5.15 -4.45 13.55
N PHE A 185 4.05 -4.33 14.28
CA PHE A 185 3.02 -3.32 14.05
C PHE A 185 2.29 -3.04 15.38
N PRO A 186 2.05 -1.78 15.75
CA PRO A 186 1.47 -1.48 17.06
C PRO A 186 -0.04 -1.73 17.07
N ASN A 187 -0.60 -2.05 18.23
CA ASN A 187 -2.06 -2.04 18.41
C ASN A 187 -2.58 -0.61 18.67
N ASP A 188 -1.68 0.28 19.07
CA ASP A 188 -1.97 1.70 19.26
C ASP A 188 -1.80 2.44 17.93
N ARG A 189 -2.92 2.97 17.43
CA ARG A 189 -3.01 3.73 16.20
C ARG A 189 -2.14 4.99 16.22
N GLU A 190 -2.09 5.69 17.35
CA GLU A 190 -1.33 6.94 17.45
C GLU A 190 0.18 6.69 17.26
N ARG A 191 0.68 5.53 17.72
CA ARG A 191 2.10 5.16 17.56
C ARG A 191 2.50 4.99 16.09
N VAL A 192 1.66 4.36 15.26
CA VAL A 192 1.97 4.21 13.83
C VAL A 192 1.74 5.50 13.05
N GLU A 193 0.78 6.33 13.46
CA GLU A 193 0.61 7.68 12.92
C GLU A 193 1.84 8.55 13.14
N GLN A 194 2.35 8.58 14.38
CA GLN A 194 3.58 9.29 14.74
C GLN A 194 4.79 8.75 13.99
N LEU A 195 4.90 7.42 13.84
CA LEU A 195 5.94 6.80 13.02
C LEU A 195 5.87 7.31 11.58
N CYS A 196 4.69 7.28 10.94
CA CYS A 196 4.54 7.67 9.55
C CYS A 196 4.79 9.16 9.33
N ALA A 197 4.35 10.02 10.25
CA ALA A 197 4.68 11.44 10.23
C ALA A 197 6.19 11.67 10.37
N THR A 198 6.88 10.88 11.20
CA THR A 198 8.34 10.97 11.36
C THR A 198 9.09 10.44 10.14
N VAL A 199 8.59 9.37 9.50
CA VAL A 199 9.10 8.84 8.23
C VAL A 199 8.98 9.90 7.14
N ASP A 200 7.80 10.52 7.00
CA ASP A 200 7.57 11.61 6.05
C ASP A 200 8.56 12.76 6.28
N ALA A 201 8.61 13.29 7.51
CA ALA A 201 9.44 14.44 7.84
C ALA A 201 10.96 14.21 7.66
N ARG A 202 11.43 12.96 7.77
CA ARG A 202 12.88 12.65 7.80
C ARG A 202 13.39 11.90 6.59
N LEU A 203 12.53 11.14 5.91
CA LEU A 203 12.90 10.23 4.83
C LEU A 203 12.18 10.52 3.52
N ALA A 204 11.14 11.37 3.50
CA ALA A 204 10.55 11.77 2.24
C ALA A 204 11.57 12.52 1.38
N GLY A 205 11.49 12.32 0.07
CA GLY A 205 12.44 12.91 -0.86
C GLY A 205 12.20 12.49 -2.29
N VAL A 206 13.04 13.01 -3.18
CA VAL A 206 13.02 12.70 -4.61
C VAL A 206 14.37 12.18 -5.05
N ASP A 207 14.35 11.06 -5.75
CA ASP A 207 15.43 10.58 -6.60
C ASP A 207 14.87 10.06 -7.95
N ALA A 208 15.75 9.71 -8.89
CA ALA A 208 15.35 9.24 -10.21
C ALA A 208 14.44 7.99 -10.18
N GLU A 209 14.61 7.12 -9.19
CA GLU A 209 13.78 5.93 -9.04
C GLU A 209 12.38 6.30 -8.56
N THR A 210 12.25 7.19 -7.56
CA THR A 210 10.94 7.66 -7.07
C THR A 210 10.11 8.34 -8.16
N VAL A 211 10.74 9.20 -8.99
CA VAL A 211 10.10 9.84 -10.15
C VAL A 211 9.56 8.79 -11.12
N THR A 212 10.38 7.79 -11.44
CA THR A 212 9.99 6.69 -12.32
C THR A 212 8.84 5.87 -11.74
N CYS A 213 8.85 5.62 -10.43
CA CYS A 213 7.78 4.89 -9.74
C CYS A 213 6.45 5.64 -9.80
N TRP A 214 6.43 6.95 -9.54
CA TRP A 214 5.22 7.77 -9.70
C TRP A 214 4.73 7.81 -11.15
N ALA A 215 5.63 7.92 -12.13
CA ALA A 215 5.24 7.86 -13.53
C ALA A 215 4.61 6.50 -13.90
N ASN A 216 5.19 5.39 -13.43
CA ASN A 216 4.66 4.05 -13.66
C ASN A 216 3.33 3.84 -12.96
N LEU A 217 3.09 4.46 -11.80
CA LEU A 217 1.82 4.41 -11.09
C LEU A 217 0.65 4.89 -11.95
N PHE A 218 0.81 6.01 -12.66
CA PHE A 218 -0.23 6.54 -13.56
C PHE A 218 -0.45 5.64 -14.79
N LYS A 219 0.61 5.05 -15.35
CA LYS A 219 0.50 4.06 -16.43
C LYS A 219 -0.26 2.81 -15.96
N VAL A 220 0.00 2.36 -14.74
CA VAL A 220 -0.72 1.22 -14.13
C VAL A 220 -2.18 1.56 -13.88
N ALA A 221 -2.48 2.76 -13.36
CA ALA A 221 -3.85 3.22 -13.18
C ALA A 221 -4.63 3.20 -14.50
N GLN A 222 -4.04 3.74 -15.57
CA GLN A 222 -4.62 3.70 -16.92
C GLN A 222 -4.86 2.26 -17.40
N ARG A 223 -3.88 1.36 -17.21
CA ARG A 223 -4.01 -0.06 -17.59
C ARG A 223 -5.11 -0.78 -16.81
N LEU A 224 -5.35 -0.39 -15.56
CA LEU A 224 -6.47 -0.90 -14.73
C LEU A 224 -7.81 -0.23 -15.07
N GLY A 225 -7.84 0.71 -16.02
CA GLY A 225 -9.03 1.49 -16.34
C GLY A 225 -9.48 2.41 -15.20
N ILE A 226 -8.58 2.82 -14.32
CA ILE A 226 -8.84 3.71 -13.19
C ILE A 226 -8.38 5.12 -13.56
N THR A 227 -9.33 6.06 -13.57
CA THR A 227 -9.01 7.49 -13.73
C THR A 227 -8.40 8.00 -12.43
N LEU A 228 -7.08 8.17 -12.44
CA LEU A 228 -6.32 8.68 -11.31
C LEU A 228 -5.57 9.95 -11.72
N ALA A 229 -5.98 11.08 -11.15
CA ALA A 229 -5.38 12.38 -11.42
C ALA A 229 -4.31 12.72 -10.37
N PRO A 230 -3.24 13.45 -10.74
CA PRO A 230 -2.19 13.84 -9.80
C PRO A 230 -2.69 14.57 -8.55
N HIS A 231 -3.69 15.44 -8.68
CA HIS A 231 -4.24 16.17 -7.53
C HIS A 231 -4.90 15.25 -6.49
N GLN A 232 -5.44 14.09 -6.91
CA GLN A 232 -6.03 13.11 -5.98
C GLN A 232 -4.94 12.44 -5.14
N ILE A 233 -3.82 12.09 -5.76
CA ILE A 233 -2.65 11.58 -5.06
C ILE A 233 -2.08 12.65 -4.11
N ALA A 234 -1.87 13.87 -4.60
CA ALA A 234 -1.35 14.96 -3.77
C ALA A 234 -2.23 15.22 -2.53
N ALA A 235 -3.55 15.13 -2.64
CA ALA A 235 -4.47 15.31 -1.52
C ALA A 235 -4.34 14.21 -0.45
N PHE A 236 -3.91 13.00 -0.83
CA PHE A 236 -3.73 11.86 0.07
C PHE A 236 -2.36 11.86 0.78
N LEU A 237 -1.29 12.22 0.07
CA LEU A 237 0.08 12.17 0.57
C LEU A 237 0.29 13.01 1.84
N LEU A 238 1.25 12.61 2.68
CA LEU A 238 1.68 13.38 3.85
C LEU A 238 2.40 14.68 3.42
N PRO A 239 2.59 15.66 4.31
CA PRO A 239 3.06 16.99 3.92
C PRO A 239 4.36 17.02 3.11
N CYS A 240 5.41 16.29 3.51
CA CYS A 240 6.70 16.32 2.81
C CYS A 240 6.66 15.51 1.50
N GLU A 241 6.07 14.30 1.52
CA GLU A 241 5.78 13.49 0.34
C GLU A 241 5.01 14.29 -0.72
N ARG A 242 3.97 15.01 -0.29
CA ARG A 242 3.11 15.83 -1.15
C ARG A 242 3.88 16.93 -1.84
N GLU A 243 4.76 17.61 -1.11
CA GLU A 243 5.56 18.70 -1.67
C GLU A 243 6.50 18.18 -2.75
N HIS A 244 7.23 17.11 -2.45
CA HIS A 244 8.10 16.43 -3.41
C HIS A 244 7.34 15.92 -4.63
N PHE A 245 6.18 15.29 -4.43
CA PHE A 245 5.33 14.81 -5.50
C PHE A 245 4.86 15.97 -6.42
N ARG A 246 4.45 17.11 -5.85
CA ARG A 246 4.01 18.28 -6.64
C ARG A 246 5.12 18.83 -7.51
N LEU A 247 6.34 18.93 -6.99
CA LEU A 247 7.51 19.37 -7.76
C LEU A 247 7.74 18.43 -8.95
N VAL A 248 7.74 17.12 -8.72
CA VAL A 248 7.93 16.12 -9.78
C VAL A 248 6.81 16.19 -10.83
N MET A 249 5.56 16.33 -10.42
CA MET A 249 4.44 16.42 -11.37
C MET A 249 4.48 17.71 -12.19
N ALA A 250 4.93 18.82 -11.62
CA ALA A 250 5.10 20.08 -12.34
C ALA A 250 6.20 19.95 -13.42
N ASP A 251 7.35 19.36 -13.06
CA ASP A 251 8.46 19.14 -13.99
C ASP A 251 8.04 18.20 -15.14
N MET A 252 7.33 17.12 -14.83
CA MET A 252 6.81 16.19 -15.85
C MET A 252 5.82 16.87 -16.81
N ALA A 253 4.99 17.80 -16.33
CA ALA A 253 4.07 18.55 -17.17
C ALA A 253 4.82 19.49 -18.13
N VAL A 254 5.84 20.19 -17.65
CA VAL A 254 6.68 21.07 -18.48
C VAL A 254 7.39 20.28 -19.59
N VAL A 255 7.96 19.12 -19.25
CA VAL A 255 8.64 18.26 -20.23
C VAL A 255 7.65 17.78 -21.30
N ALA A 256 6.43 17.38 -20.92
CA ALA A 256 5.40 16.96 -21.88
C ALA A 256 5.01 18.08 -22.84
N SER A 257 4.80 19.31 -22.33
CA SER A 257 4.47 20.47 -23.17
C SER A 257 5.60 20.85 -24.14
N SER A 258 6.87 20.78 -23.69
CA SER A 258 8.02 21.06 -24.58
C SER A 258 8.23 19.99 -25.66
N ALA A 259 7.91 18.72 -25.37
CA ALA A 259 8.03 17.63 -26.32
C ALA A 259 7.00 17.77 -27.46
N ASP A 260 5.77 18.17 -27.15
CA ASP A 260 4.73 18.41 -28.16
C ASP A 260 5.08 19.61 -29.06
N GLU A 261 5.62 20.70 -28.52
CA GLU A 261 6.09 21.84 -29.34
C GLU A 261 7.24 21.46 -30.28
N THR A 262 8.14 20.58 -29.84
CA THR A 262 9.27 20.13 -30.65
C THR A 262 8.80 19.21 -31.80
N VAL A 263 7.79 18.38 -31.57
CA VAL A 263 7.20 17.50 -32.60
C VAL A 263 6.37 18.30 -33.63
N VAL A 264 5.70 19.37 -33.20
CA VAL A 264 4.99 20.28 -34.12
C VAL A 264 5.98 21.03 -35.02
N ASN A 265 7.08 21.54 -34.47
CA ASN A 265 8.09 22.26 -35.25
C ASN A 265 8.95 21.37 -36.15
N ALA A 266 9.11 20.07 -35.83
CA ALA A 266 9.81 19.11 -36.70
C ALA A 266 8.95 18.60 -37.88
N ARG A 267 7.66 18.97 -37.93
CA ARG A 267 6.71 18.58 -38.99
C ARG A 267 6.28 19.75 -39.89
N LEU A 268 6.87 20.93 -39.70
CA LEU A 268 6.73 22.13 -40.54
C LEU A 268 8.01 22.33 -41.35
#